data_AF-A0A554I702-F1
#
_entry.id   AF-A0A554I702-F1
#
_cell.length_a   1.000
_cell.length_b   1.000
_cell.length_c   1.000
_cell.angle_alpha   90.00
_cell.angle_beta   90.00
_cell.angle_gamma   90.00
#
_symmetry.space_group_name_H-M   'P 1'
#
loop_
_entity.id
_entity.type
_entity.pdbx_description
1 polymer ?
#
loop_
_entity_poly.entity_id
_entity_poly.type
_entity_poly.pdbx_seq_one_letter_code
_entity_poly.pdbx_strand_id
1 'polypeptide(L)'
;MRTKQTYVTVVFLICLFFGFSFNETFALPPNSAIPYSPYDTESNVSVTPQFQMLGADPEGNNLSYKVTIYSSSGCSTNVVQTNDQAVSSTGWTGQNTTCTNPPTSCYTNGSSAYYTVQSTLSGNTQYWWKVSVKDPDQSNTFFDSTSCYSFTTGNAPPSSNPYISSASYEIHASRPMSIVGSASSTNYRNRSAGGQLATGIITNTKAVYSGILYWLYGIFTPLYDTIHFRWRNDDGNESAATFAVSEDGDYLNIPSQTKKRLRFLISNEGWTRGNAPQFTLEVAQTATCSSGTYSAVPTVPTGHWVVTSTTYLSDASATTNVSGGLTDENATFVAGQVKTTGNTTGAITLSSSNFTEVEFSIAATANATPGASYCFRVTNNGSTTNMNYTRYARATVQAGLPATGELTSIVFDTQVADGATFNSIMWKGTEGSGRVKFQLATANSEAGPWNYIGSDGTTCGSSFWYDTGLSGSGGGPGKPTEILCAKDYHTNQRYFRYKIQICSASDCSSAGSTSPAVDDIIVNWSP
;
A
#
# COMPACT_ATOMS: atom_id res chain seq x y z
N MET A 1 -37.37 23.39 16.29
CA MET A 1 -36.88 24.02 15.03
C MET A 1 -37.96 24.84 14.30
N ARG A 2 -38.87 25.57 14.98
CA ARG A 2 -39.85 26.45 14.28
C ARG A 2 -40.01 27.85 14.88
N THR A 3 -39.21 28.23 15.87
CA THR A 3 -39.32 29.54 16.54
C THR A 3 -38.18 30.53 16.24
N LYS A 4 -37.06 30.11 15.64
CA LYS A 4 -35.96 31.02 15.27
C LYS A 4 -36.10 31.65 13.86
N GLN A 5 -36.84 31.03 12.94
CA GLN A 5 -36.97 31.53 11.57
C GLN A 5 -37.94 32.72 11.44
N THR A 6 -38.91 32.85 12.34
CA THR A 6 -39.91 33.94 12.29
C THR A 6 -39.36 35.28 12.77
N TYR A 7 -38.32 35.30 13.62
CA TYR A 7 -37.69 36.54 14.10
C TYR A 7 -36.80 37.21 13.05
N VAL A 8 -36.19 36.42 12.14
CA VAL A 8 -35.28 36.95 11.10
C VAL A 8 -36.04 37.72 10.02
N THR A 9 -37.27 37.31 9.69
CA THR A 9 -38.08 37.97 8.65
C THR A 9 -38.74 39.28 9.12
N VAL A 10 -39.06 39.41 10.42
CA VAL A 10 -39.71 40.62 10.96
C VAL A 10 -38.72 41.77 11.13
N VAL A 11 -37.46 41.49 11.46
CA VAL A 11 -36.42 42.52 11.61
C VAL A 11 -35.95 43.04 10.24
N PHE A 12 -35.88 42.18 9.23
CA PHE A 12 -35.47 42.59 7.88
C PHE A 12 -36.50 43.52 7.18
N LEU A 13 -37.79 43.38 7.49
CA LEU A 13 -38.84 44.21 6.89
C LEU A 13 -38.92 45.62 7.51
N ILE A 14 -38.46 45.80 8.76
CA ILE A 14 -38.43 47.10 9.44
C ILE A 14 -37.19 47.93 9.03
N CYS A 15 -36.06 47.29 8.71
CA CYS A 15 -34.84 48.00 8.32
C CYS A 15 -34.88 48.63 6.91
N LEU A 16 -35.72 48.13 5.99
CA LEU A 16 -35.86 48.70 4.64
C LEU A 16 -36.56 50.08 4.61
N PHE A 17 -37.23 50.50 5.69
CA PHE A 17 -37.95 51.77 5.75
C PHE A 17 -37.21 52.92 6.44
N PHE A 18 -36.11 52.66 7.18
CA PHE A 18 -35.46 53.69 8.01
C PHE A 18 -33.94 53.87 7.81
N GLY A 19 -33.32 53.24 6.82
CA GLY A 19 -31.94 53.57 6.42
C GLY A 19 -30.87 53.41 7.50
N PHE A 20 -31.06 52.48 8.45
CA PHE A 20 -30.02 52.11 9.42
C PHE A 20 -29.21 50.92 8.88
N SER A 21 -27.91 51.14 8.65
CA SER A 21 -26.95 50.05 8.47
C SER A 21 -26.56 49.50 9.84
N PHE A 22 -27.07 48.33 10.20
CA PHE A 22 -26.48 47.53 11.29
C PHE A 22 -25.30 46.76 10.70
N ASN A 23 -24.08 47.16 11.06
CA ASN A 23 -22.89 46.38 10.81
C ASN A 23 -22.59 45.53 12.07
N GLU A 24 -23.42 44.52 12.33
CA GLU A 24 -23.07 43.46 13.28
C GLU A 24 -22.31 42.38 12.51
N THR A 25 -21.00 42.32 12.72
CA THR A 25 -20.20 41.15 12.35
C THR A 25 -20.59 40.00 13.27
N PHE A 26 -21.42 39.08 12.78
CA PHE A 26 -21.70 37.84 13.50
C PHE A 26 -20.44 36.96 13.47
N ALA A 27 -19.83 36.72 14.63
CA ALA A 27 -18.76 35.74 14.77
C ALA A 27 -19.30 34.33 14.47
N LEU A 28 -18.77 33.66 13.44
CA LEU A 28 -19.11 32.27 13.21
C LEU A 28 -18.44 31.40 14.28
N PRO A 29 -19.07 30.29 14.64
CA PRO A 29 -18.44 29.33 15.53
C PRO A 29 -17.33 28.55 14.82
N PRO A 30 -16.38 27.97 15.59
CA PRO A 30 -15.39 27.09 15.02
C PRO A 30 -16.03 25.82 14.43
N ASN A 31 -15.35 25.22 13.46
CA ASN A 31 -15.72 23.90 12.95
C ASN A 31 -15.56 22.84 14.05
N SER A 32 -16.34 21.76 13.97
CA SER A 32 -16.18 20.61 14.87
C SER A 32 -14.74 20.11 14.91
N ALA A 33 -14.21 19.95 16.12
CA ALA A 33 -12.86 19.42 16.31
C ALA A 33 -12.74 17.95 15.85
N ILE A 34 -11.54 17.59 15.41
CA ILE A 34 -11.16 16.26 14.96
C ILE A 34 -10.32 15.60 16.06
N PRO A 35 -10.80 14.51 16.69
CA PRO A 35 -9.98 13.70 17.59
C PRO A 35 -8.93 12.91 16.81
N TYR A 36 -7.70 12.80 17.32
CA TYR A 36 -6.58 12.13 16.63
C TYR A 36 -5.96 10.97 17.44
N SER A 37 -5.78 11.15 18.74
CA SER A 37 -5.26 10.11 19.65
C SER A 37 -5.92 10.26 21.04
N PRO A 38 -6.24 9.17 21.77
CA PRO A 38 -6.28 7.79 21.30
C PRO A 38 -7.18 7.61 20.07
N TYR A 39 -6.79 6.76 19.12
CA TYR A 39 -7.59 6.50 17.92
C TYR A 39 -8.86 5.73 18.27
N ASP A 40 -9.89 5.84 17.42
CA ASP A 40 -11.13 5.12 17.69
C ASP A 40 -10.90 3.61 17.74
N THR A 41 -11.39 2.97 18.79
CA THR A 41 -11.23 1.55 19.15
C THR A 41 -9.80 1.15 19.59
N GLU A 42 -8.94 2.10 19.94
CA GLU A 42 -7.58 1.82 20.44
C GLU A 42 -7.58 0.95 21.71
N SER A 43 -6.66 0.00 21.82
CA SER A 43 -6.54 -0.91 22.96
C SER A 43 -5.19 -0.79 23.65
N ASN A 44 -5.10 -1.27 24.90
CA ASN A 44 -3.91 -1.17 25.75
C ASN A 44 -3.43 0.27 25.99
N VAL A 45 -4.37 1.22 26.01
CA VAL A 45 -4.09 2.62 26.28
C VAL A 45 -3.68 2.79 27.74
N SER A 46 -2.79 3.76 28.02
CA SER A 46 -2.43 4.11 29.40
C SER A 46 -3.68 4.43 30.23
N VAL A 47 -3.67 4.11 31.53
CA VAL A 47 -4.68 4.59 32.48
C VAL A 47 -4.61 6.11 32.73
N THR A 48 -3.57 6.77 32.23
CA THR A 48 -3.45 8.23 32.12
C THR A 48 -3.20 8.62 30.66
N PRO A 49 -4.21 8.48 29.77
CA PRO A 49 -4.03 8.74 28.35
C PRO A 49 -3.67 10.19 28.06
N GLN A 50 -2.94 10.42 26.97
CA GLN A 50 -2.79 11.73 26.36
C GLN A 50 -3.71 11.81 25.13
N PHE A 51 -4.58 12.81 25.13
CA PHE A 51 -5.47 13.11 24.02
C PHE A 51 -4.82 14.11 23.07
N GLN A 52 -4.82 13.83 21.76
CA GLN A 52 -4.45 14.75 20.69
C GLN A 52 -5.68 15.09 19.87
N MET A 53 -5.85 16.38 19.56
CA MET A 53 -6.99 16.90 18.80
C MET A 53 -6.59 18.07 17.90
N LEU A 54 -7.38 18.32 16.87
CA LEU A 54 -7.21 19.41 15.92
C LEU A 54 -8.52 20.16 15.75
N GLY A 55 -8.47 21.49 15.72
CA GLY A 55 -9.64 22.34 15.46
C GLY A 55 -9.30 23.44 14.47
N ALA A 56 -10.33 23.92 13.78
CA ALA A 56 -10.21 25.04 12.86
C ALA A 56 -11.40 26.00 13.01
N ASP A 57 -11.11 27.28 12.96
CA ASP A 57 -12.06 28.39 12.98
C ASP A 57 -12.11 29.04 11.59
N PRO A 58 -13.31 29.23 10.98
CA PRO A 58 -13.44 29.80 9.64
C PRO A 58 -12.87 31.22 9.50
N GLU A 59 -12.87 32.00 10.58
CA GLU A 59 -12.33 33.36 10.65
C GLU A 59 -10.86 33.41 11.03
N GLY A 60 -10.25 32.25 11.29
CA GLY A 60 -8.86 32.18 11.67
C GLY A 60 -8.61 32.49 13.14
N ASN A 61 -9.63 32.46 13.99
CA ASN A 61 -9.48 32.82 15.40
C ASN A 61 -8.76 31.75 16.22
N ASN A 62 -8.18 32.19 17.35
CA ASN A 62 -7.48 31.31 18.27
C ASN A 62 -8.50 30.42 19.00
N LEU A 63 -8.05 29.22 19.37
CA LEU A 63 -8.93 28.16 19.83
C LEU A 63 -8.60 27.71 21.25
N SER A 64 -9.63 27.25 21.94
CA SER A 64 -9.55 26.56 23.21
C SER A 64 -10.36 25.26 23.18
N TYR A 65 -9.94 24.28 23.97
CA TYR A 65 -10.47 22.92 23.91
C TYR A 65 -10.99 22.42 25.26
N LYS A 66 -11.87 21.43 25.18
CA LYS A 66 -12.38 20.65 26.29
C LYS A 66 -12.42 19.18 25.90
N VAL A 67 -11.91 18.30 26.77
CA VAL A 67 -11.97 16.85 26.59
C VAL A 67 -12.94 16.26 27.61
N THR A 68 -13.96 15.55 27.13
CA THR A 68 -14.90 14.82 27.99
C THR A 68 -14.76 13.32 27.78
N ILE A 69 -14.61 12.58 28.88
CA ILE A 69 -14.46 11.12 28.91
C ILE A 69 -15.72 10.52 29.55
N TYR A 70 -16.22 9.44 28.97
CA TYR A 70 -17.47 8.77 29.32
C TYR A 70 -17.22 7.28 29.57
N SER A 71 -18.01 6.68 30.46
CA SER A 71 -18.00 5.22 30.71
C SER A 71 -19.10 4.47 29.94
N SER A 72 -19.85 5.15 29.10
CA SER A 72 -20.84 4.54 28.20
C SER A 72 -20.70 5.04 26.77
N SER A 73 -21.11 4.18 25.83
CA SER A 73 -21.09 4.48 24.40
C SER A 73 -21.99 5.68 24.04
N GLY A 74 -21.62 6.38 22.98
CA GLY A 74 -22.40 7.49 22.42
C GLY A 74 -22.09 8.87 23.02
N CYS A 75 -21.18 8.98 23.99
CA CYS A 75 -20.67 10.24 24.54
C CYS A 75 -21.77 11.24 24.97
N SER A 76 -22.85 10.73 25.57
CA SER A 76 -24.04 11.51 25.93
C SER A 76 -24.39 11.47 27.41
N THR A 77 -24.07 10.37 28.10
CA THR A 77 -24.34 10.14 29.53
C THR A 77 -23.13 9.46 30.20
N ASN A 78 -23.13 9.40 31.54
CA ASN A 78 -22.06 8.79 32.35
C ASN A 78 -20.66 9.40 32.11
N VAL A 79 -20.58 10.73 32.28
CA VAL A 79 -19.32 11.47 32.24
C VAL A 79 -18.42 11.03 33.40
N VAL A 80 -17.22 10.56 33.08
CA VAL A 80 -16.18 10.15 34.02
C VAL A 80 -15.27 11.34 34.35
N GLN A 81 -14.89 12.12 33.33
CA GLN A 81 -14.08 13.33 33.49
C GLN A 81 -14.51 14.39 32.47
N THR A 82 -14.50 15.65 32.90
CA THR A 82 -14.57 16.82 32.00
C THR A 82 -13.35 17.68 32.27
N ASN A 83 -12.56 17.90 31.24
CA ASN A 83 -11.32 18.62 31.31
C ASN A 83 -11.44 19.83 30.39
N ASP A 84 -11.78 20.97 30.95
CA ASP A 84 -11.96 22.23 30.22
C ASP A 84 -10.73 23.12 30.47
N GLN A 85 -10.02 23.47 29.40
CA GLN A 85 -8.82 24.30 29.47
C GLN A 85 -9.09 25.67 30.12
N ALA A 86 -10.28 26.23 29.95
CA ALA A 86 -10.66 27.51 30.55
C ALA A 86 -10.82 27.42 32.08
N VAL A 87 -11.16 26.23 32.59
CA VAL A 87 -11.32 25.97 34.04
C VAL A 87 -9.98 25.62 34.67
N SER A 88 -9.15 24.83 33.99
CA SER A 88 -7.81 24.46 34.44
C SER A 88 -6.91 24.16 33.25
N SER A 89 -5.76 24.83 33.21
CA SER A 89 -4.70 24.55 32.24
C SER A 89 -3.83 23.35 32.62
N THR A 90 -4.04 22.74 33.79
CA THR A 90 -3.26 21.58 34.24
C THR A 90 -3.49 20.39 33.32
N GLY A 91 -2.40 19.78 32.83
CA GLY A 91 -2.44 18.65 31.90
C GLY A 91 -2.55 19.04 30.43
N TRP A 92 -2.82 20.32 30.12
CA TRP A 92 -2.83 20.82 28.74
C TRP A 92 -1.44 21.26 28.28
N THR A 93 -1.07 20.92 27.04
CA THR A 93 0.21 21.31 26.42
C THR A 93 0.03 21.68 24.94
N GLY A 94 1.06 22.31 24.35
CA GLY A 94 1.07 22.70 22.93
C GLY A 94 0.45 24.06 22.62
N GLN A 95 0.04 24.82 23.63
CA GLN A 95 -0.43 26.20 23.45
C GLN A 95 0.70 27.05 22.86
N ASN A 96 0.40 27.81 21.80
CA ASN A 96 1.38 28.55 21.02
C ASN A 96 0.97 30.00 20.75
N THR A 97 -0.13 30.46 21.35
CA THR A 97 -0.63 31.83 21.23
C THR A 97 -1.42 32.23 22.48
N THR A 98 -1.92 33.46 22.51
CA THR A 98 -2.71 34.01 23.61
C THR A 98 -4.11 34.38 23.17
N CYS A 99 -5.08 34.22 24.07
CA CYS A 99 -6.43 34.78 23.94
C CYS A 99 -6.66 35.88 24.96
N THR A 100 -7.63 36.76 24.66
CA THR A 100 -8.04 37.84 25.54
C THR A 100 -8.92 37.32 26.67
N ASN A 101 -9.79 36.36 26.38
CA ASN A 101 -10.68 35.70 27.32
C ASN A 101 -10.12 34.33 27.78
N PRO A 102 -10.54 33.82 28.95
CA PRO A 102 -10.08 32.52 29.45
C PRO A 102 -10.39 31.33 28.51
N PRO A 103 -9.42 30.42 28.30
CA PRO A 103 -8.06 30.46 28.84
C PRO A 103 -7.19 31.48 28.10
N THR A 104 -6.33 32.21 28.81
CA THR A 104 -5.46 33.23 28.20
C THR A 104 -4.29 32.62 27.40
N SER A 105 -3.99 31.35 27.63
CA SER A 105 -3.05 30.55 26.82
C SER A 105 -3.84 29.63 25.89
N CYS A 106 -3.66 29.80 24.59
CA CYS A 106 -4.52 29.28 23.53
C CYS A 106 -3.73 28.60 22.41
N TYR A 107 -4.47 28.05 21.45
CA TYR A 107 -3.92 27.44 20.24
C TYR A 107 -4.20 28.33 19.02
N THR A 108 -3.19 28.53 18.20
CA THR A 108 -3.35 29.19 16.89
C THR A 108 -4.26 28.31 16.03
N ASN A 109 -5.12 28.93 15.24
CA ASN A 109 -6.03 28.21 14.34
C ASN A 109 -5.30 27.09 13.56
N GLY A 110 -5.86 25.88 13.56
CA GLY A 110 -5.26 24.73 12.86
C GLY A 110 -4.05 24.08 13.56
N SER A 111 -3.70 24.48 14.79
CA SER A 111 -2.64 23.82 15.58
C SER A 111 -3.18 22.59 16.34
N SER A 112 -2.33 21.58 16.55
CA SER A 112 -2.68 20.43 17.41
C SER A 112 -2.69 20.81 18.90
N ALA A 113 -3.70 20.35 19.62
CA ALA A 113 -3.81 20.49 21.07
C ALA A 113 -3.65 19.13 21.77
N TYR A 114 -3.08 19.15 22.98
CA TYR A 114 -2.76 17.95 23.76
C TYR A 114 -3.26 18.06 25.20
N TYR A 115 -3.92 17.02 25.71
CA TYR A 115 -4.34 16.92 27.11
C TYR A 115 -3.98 15.57 27.73
N THR A 116 -3.21 15.56 28.83
CA THR A 116 -2.90 14.34 29.59
C THR A 116 -3.80 14.21 30.82
N VAL A 117 -4.46 13.06 30.98
CA VAL A 117 -5.34 12.78 32.11
C VAL A 117 -4.59 12.83 33.43
N GLN A 118 -5.09 13.64 34.36
CA GLN A 118 -4.47 13.88 35.67
C GLN A 118 -4.95 12.90 36.76
N SER A 119 -6.15 12.34 36.61
CA SER A 119 -6.70 11.35 37.55
C SER A 119 -6.81 10.00 36.85
N THR A 120 -6.04 9.03 37.34
CA THR A 120 -5.92 7.69 36.75
C THR A 120 -7.29 7.04 36.50
N LEU A 121 -7.49 6.54 35.29
CA LEU A 121 -8.66 5.75 34.89
C LEU A 121 -8.52 4.30 35.37
N SER A 122 -9.63 3.58 35.45
CA SER A 122 -9.59 2.15 35.75
C SER A 122 -8.87 1.40 34.63
N GLY A 123 -8.04 0.42 34.99
CA GLY A 123 -7.38 -0.45 34.03
C GLY A 123 -8.33 -1.47 33.42
N ASN A 124 -7.96 -2.03 32.26
CA ASN A 124 -8.75 -3.00 31.51
C ASN A 124 -10.22 -2.56 31.32
N THR A 125 -10.44 -1.27 31.10
CA THR A 125 -11.77 -0.65 31.05
C THR A 125 -11.92 0.12 29.74
N GLN A 126 -13.05 -0.06 29.05
CA GLN A 126 -13.39 0.69 27.85
C GLN A 126 -14.03 2.04 28.23
N TYR A 127 -13.57 3.10 27.56
CA TYR A 127 -14.06 4.45 27.68
C TYR A 127 -14.40 5.02 26.30
N TRP A 128 -15.21 6.08 26.31
CA TRP A 128 -15.54 6.87 25.14
C TRP A 128 -15.17 8.32 25.39
N TRP A 129 -14.82 9.09 24.36
CA TRP A 129 -14.44 10.47 24.52
C TRP A 129 -14.84 11.36 23.34
N LYS A 130 -14.99 12.64 23.67
CA LYS A 130 -15.16 13.72 22.70
C LYS A 130 -14.24 14.88 23.04
N VAL A 131 -13.87 15.60 21.99
CA VAL A 131 -13.28 16.92 22.09
C VAL A 131 -14.32 17.96 21.69
N SER A 132 -14.42 19.02 22.47
CA SER A 132 -15.13 20.24 22.10
C SER A 132 -14.12 21.34 21.86
N VAL A 133 -14.37 22.19 20.85
CA VAL A 133 -13.56 23.37 20.56
C VAL A 133 -14.43 24.62 20.63
N LYS A 134 -13.85 25.73 21.09
CA LYS A 134 -14.47 27.06 21.06
C LYS A 134 -13.45 28.09 20.60
N ASP A 135 -13.94 29.16 19.98
CA ASP A 135 -13.22 30.43 19.92
C ASP A 135 -13.56 31.20 21.20
N PRO A 136 -12.60 31.39 22.13
CA PRO A 136 -12.87 32.03 23.42
C PRO A 136 -13.02 33.55 23.31
N ASP A 137 -12.51 34.20 22.26
CA ASP A 137 -12.48 35.66 22.15
C ASP A 137 -13.74 36.23 21.48
N GLN A 138 -14.47 35.42 20.70
CA GLN A 138 -15.75 35.85 20.11
C GLN A 138 -16.89 34.89 20.43
N SER A 139 -17.02 33.77 19.69
CA SER A 139 -18.23 32.93 19.74
C SER A 139 -18.46 32.32 21.14
N ASN A 140 -17.38 32.11 21.90
CA ASN A 140 -17.27 31.59 23.27
C ASN A 140 -18.22 30.42 23.57
N THR A 141 -18.48 29.60 22.54
CA THR A 141 -19.43 28.49 22.59
C THR A 141 -18.71 27.25 22.12
N PHE A 142 -18.86 26.15 22.87
CA PHE A 142 -18.24 24.88 22.52
C PHE A 142 -19.02 24.15 21.42
N PHE A 143 -18.26 23.62 20.46
CA PHE A 143 -18.73 22.73 19.40
C PHE A 143 -18.03 21.39 19.53
N ASP A 144 -18.83 20.34 19.70
CA ASP A 144 -18.32 18.99 19.86
C ASP A 144 -17.82 18.42 18.54
N SER A 145 -16.89 17.47 18.65
CA SER A 145 -16.56 16.55 17.57
C SER A 145 -17.81 15.81 17.10
N THR A 146 -17.91 15.63 15.79
CA THR A 146 -19.01 14.89 15.14
C THR A 146 -19.05 13.44 15.61
N SER A 147 -17.87 12.82 15.74
CA SER A 147 -17.71 11.44 16.16
C SER A 147 -17.37 11.31 17.64
N CYS A 148 -17.83 10.23 18.25
CA CYS A 148 -17.51 9.80 19.62
C CYS A 148 -16.50 8.66 19.50
N TYR A 149 -15.26 8.88 19.94
CA TYR A 149 -14.18 7.89 19.83
C TYR A 149 -14.16 6.99 21.06
N SER A 150 -13.74 5.75 20.92
CA SER A 150 -13.60 4.78 22.01
C SER A 150 -12.16 4.33 22.19
N PHE A 151 -11.78 3.95 23.42
CA PHE A 151 -10.51 3.32 23.71
C PHE A 151 -10.60 2.40 24.94
N THR A 152 -9.68 1.44 25.06
CA THR A 152 -9.62 0.50 26.18
C THR A 152 -8.27 0.61 26.89
N THR A 153 -8.31 0.90 28.19
CA THR A 153 -7.10 1.00 29.03
C THR A 153 -6.47 -0.38 29.25
N GLY A 154 -5.13 -0.45 29.38
CA GLY A 154 -4.41 -1.67 29.75
C GLY A 154 -4.52 -2.00 31.26
N ASN A 155 -3.92 -3.11 31.70
CA ASN A 155 -3.93 -3.52 33.12
C ASN A 155 -3.36 -2.43 34.04
N ALA A 156 -4.11 -2.04 35.08
CA ALA A 156 -3.58 -1.20 36.14
C ALA A 156 -2.49 -1.97 36.92
N PRO A 157 -1.37 -1.34 37.31
CA PRO A 157 -0.33 -2.02 38.07
C PRO A 157 -0.89 -2.38 39.46
N PRO A 158 -0.56 -3.57 40.01
CA PRO A 158 -1.05 -3.96 41.33
C PRO A 158 -0.44 -3.08 42.44
N SER A 159 -1.28 -2.60 43.35
CA SER A 159 -0.89 -1.84 44.53
C SER A 159 -0.54 -2.78 45.69
N SER A 160 0.74 -3.07 45.91
CA SER A 160 1.24 -3.56 47.20
C SER A 160 2.69 -3.15 47.41
N ASN A 161 2.98 -2.55 48.56
CA ASN A 161 4.28 -2.03 48.96
C ASN A 161 4.92 -2.97 50.00
N PRO A 162 6.01 -3.69 49.71
CA PRO A 162 6.85 -4.26 50.74
C PRO A 162 8.06 -3.34 50.99
N TYR A 163 8.19 -2.84 52.22
CA TYR A 163 9.45 -2.30 52.72
C TYR A 163 10.50 -3.43 52.75
N ILE A 164 11.58 -3.29 51.98
CA ILE A 164 12.79 -4.13 52.12
C ILE A 164 13.99 -3.20 52.28
N SER A 165 14.78 -3.43 53.33
CA SER A 165 16.10 -2.81 53.52
C SER A 165 17.18 -3.82 53.14
N SER A 166 17.89 -3.56 52.05
CA SER A 166 19.18 -4.22 51.75
C SER A 166 20.10 -3.23 51.02
N ALA A 167 21.41 -3.33 51.27
CA ALA A 167 22.44 -2.44 50.73
C ALA A 167 22.74 -2.68 49.24
N SER A 168 22.01 -3.56 48.57
CA SER A 168 22.11 -3.82 47.13
C SER A 168 20.78 -4.41 46.69
N TYR A 169 20.01 -3.66 45.90
CA TYR A 169 18.73 -4.09 45.38
C TYR A 169 18.74 -3.95 43.84
N GLU A 170 18.70 -5.09 43.15
CA GLU A 170 18.54 -5.19 41.69
C GLU A 170 17.14 -5.74 41.39
N ILE A 171 16.36 -5.03 40.56
CA ILE A 171 15.04 -5.48 40.11
C ILE A 171 15.20 -6.15 38.75
N HIS A 172 15.09 -7.49 38.70
CA HIS A 172 14.96 -8.26 37.47
C HIS A 172 13.48 -8.60 37.22
N ALA A 173 12.69 -7.60 36.82
CA ALA A 173 11.38 -7.82 36.25
C ALA A 173 10.99 -6.70 35.29
N SER A 174 10.38 -7.07 34.17
CA SER A 174 9.87 -6.17 33.16
C SER A 174 8.76 -5.28 33.72
N ARG A 175 9.12 -4.01 33.98
CA ARG A 175 8.25 -2.83 34.23
C ARG A 175 7.74 -2.65 35.68
N PRO A 176 8.47 -1.92 36.55
CA PRO A 176 7.90 -1.33 37.77
C PRO A 176 7.27 0.04 37.46
N MET A 177 6.14 0.37 38.11
CA MET A 177 5.34 1.58 37.82
C MET A 177 5.40 2.67 38.93
N SER A 178 6.18 2.51 40.01
CA SER A 178 6.47 3.58 41.00
C SER A 178 7.52 3.18 42.07
N ILE A 179 8.31 4.13 42.60
CA ILE A 179 9.05 4.05 43.87
C ILE A 179 8.59 5.23 44.75
N VAL A 180 8.13 4.97 45.98
CA VAL A 180 7.79 6.03 46.96
C VAL A 180 8.46 5.72 48.30
N GLY A 181 9.35 6.62 48.74
CA GLY A 181 10.00 6.57 50.06
C GLY A 181 11.26 7.43 50.09
N SER A 182 11.41 8.27 51.13
CA SER A 182 12.63 9.04 51.38
C SER A 182 13.77 8.10 51.77
N ALA A 183 14.69 7.83 50.84
CA ALA A 183 15.89 7.05 51.09
C ALA A 183 17.10 7.98 51.29
N SER A 184 17.71 7.92 52.48
CA SER A 184 19.05 8.46 52.70
C SER A 184 20.09 7.45 52.18
N SER A 185 20.24 7.37 50.86
CA SER A 185 21.31 6.58 50.22
C SER A 185 22.26 7.49 49.47
N THR A 186 23.56 7.31 49.70
CA THR A 186 24.65 8.02 49.00
C THR A 186 24.93 7.45 47.59
N ASN A 187 24.21 6.40 47.17
CA ASN A 187 24.29 5.83 45.84
C ASN A 187 22.90 5.49 45.32
N TYR A 188 22.36 6.34 44.44
CA TYR A 188 21.11 6.11 43.74
C TYR A 188 21.38 6.08 42.22
N ARG A 189 21.03 4.97 41.55
CA ARG A 189 20.90 4.89 40.08
C ARG A 189 19.52 4.34 39.76
N ASN A 190 18.65 5.18 39.20
CA ASN A 190 17.37 4.74 38.66
C ASN A 190 17.54 4.43 37.17
N ARG A 191 17.16 3.22 36.75
CA ARG A 191 16.96 2.86 35.34
C ARG A 191 15.48 2.51 35.15
N SER A 192 14.63 3.50 34.96
CA SER A 192 13.25 3.34 34.48
C SER A 192 12.73 4.66 33.93
N ALA A 193 12.00 4.58 32.81
CA ALA A 193 11.47 5.68 32.03
C ALA A 193 10.13 6.18 32.59
N GLY A 194 10.00 7.50 32.75
CA GLY A 194 8.77 8.17 33.17
C GLY A 194 9.12 9.51 33.80
N GLY A 195 8.88 10.59 33.06
CA GLY A 195 9.19 11.94 33.50
C GLY A 195 8.41 12.33 34.75
N GLN A 196 9.11 12.38 35.89
CA GLN A 196 8.68 13.12 37.06
C GLN A 196 9.86 13.97 37.55
N LEU A 197 9.60 15.23 37.87
CA LEU A 197 10.57 16.12 38.52
C LEU A 197 10.96 15.54 39.87
N ALA A 198 12.26 15.29 40.08
CA ALA A 198 12.80 15.00 41.40
C ALA A 198 12.75 16.28 42.25
N THR A 199 11.74 16.44 43.12
CA THR A 199 11.75 17.46 44.18
C THR A 199 12.49 16.92 45.40
N GLY A 200 13.79 17.20 45.46
CA GLY A 200 14.65 16.94 46.60
C GLY A 200 15.88 17.84 46.55
N ILE A 201 16.33 18.33 47.71
CA ILE A 201 17.53 19.16 47.83
C ILE A 201 18.75 18.27 47.57
N ILE A 202 19.51 18.54 46.51
CA ILE A 202 20.77 17.86 46.18
C ILE A 202 21.93 18.81 46.49
N THR A 203 22.88 18.38 47.32
CA THR A 203 23.97 19.21 47.87
C THR A 203 25.31 19.05 47.17
N ASN A 204 25.35 18.75 45.86
CA ASN A 204 26.62 18.68 45.11
C ASN A 204 26.48 18.63 43.56
N THR A 205 27.60 18.99 42.92
CA THR A 205 27.80 19.73 41.67
C THR A 205 27.57 18.98 40.34
N LYS A 206 26.61 18.06 40.23
CA LYS A 206 26.26 17.47 38.92
C LYS A 206 24.74 17.47 38.69
N ALA A 207 24.27 18.54 38.05
CA ALA A 207 22.90 18.66 37.58
C ALA A 207 22.64 17.67 36.43
N VAL A 208 21.55 16.90 36.50
CA VAL A 208 21.06 16.06 35.40
C VAL A 208 19.69 16.59 34.98
N TYR A 209 19.59 16.99 33.71
CA TYR A 209 18.39 17.55 33.09
C TYR A 209 17.41 16.43 32.71
N SER A 210 16.18 16.52 33.21
CA SER A 210 15.08 15.54 33.03
C SER A 210 14.44 15.52 31.63
N GLY A 211 14.93 16.30 30.66
CA GLY A 211 14.41 16.33 29.28
C GLY A 211 15.12 15.37 28.30
N ILE A 212 16.20 14.73 28.74
CA ILE A 212 17.13 14.03 27.85
C ILE A 212 16.81 12.53 27.70
N LEU A 213 15.92 11.94 28.52
CA LEU A 213 15.70 10.48 28.53
C LEU A 213 14.72 9.93 27.47
N TYR A 214 13.64 10.65 27.11
CA TYR A 214 12.79 10.25 25.97
C TYR A 214 13.53 10.45 24.65
N TRP A 215 14.37 11.49 24.60
CA TRP A 215 15.39 11.70 23.58
C TRP A 215 16.37 10.50 23.57
N LEU A 216 16.87 10.03 24.71
CA LEU A 216 17.77 8.84 24.79
C LEU A 216 17.13 7.46 24.51
N TYR A 217 15.84 7.29 24.25
CA TYR A 217 15.28 5.95 23.93
C TYR A 217 14.61 5.86 22.56
N GLY A 218 14.02 6.96 22.06
CA GLY A 218 13.58 7.06 20.66
C GLY A 218 14.72 7.31 19.67
N ILE A 219 15.90 7.71 20.16
CA ILE A 219 17.04 8.15 19.34
C ILE A 219 18.25 7.21 19.54
N PHE A 220 18.03 5.94 19.91
CA PHE A 220 19.11 4.93 19.85
C PHE A 220 18.80 3.70 19.04
N THR A 221 17.54 3.43 18.71
CA THR A 221 17.24 2.32 17.80
C THR A 221 17.53 2.73 16.37
N PRO A 222 18.00 1.80 15.52
CA PRO A 222 18.06 2.06 14.09
C PRO A 222 16.64 2.28 13.55
N LEU A 223 16.53 3.13 12.55
CA LEU A 223 15.32 3.36 11.76
C LEU A 223 15.74 3.22 10.30
N TYR A 224 15.22 2.20 9.64
CA TYR A 224 15.61 1.86 8.27
C TYR A 224 14.58 2.39 7.29
N ASP A 225 14.95 3.44 6.58
CA ASP A 225 14.12 4.03 5.56
C ASP A 225 14.46 3.39 4.21
N THR A 226 13.45 2.77 3.58
CA THR A 226 13.56 2.23 2.22
C THR A 226 13.11 3.30 1.24
N ILE A 227 14.06 4.12 0.79
CA ILE A 227 13.74 5.39 0.12
C ILE A 227 13.76 5.23 -1.39
N HIS A 228 14.75 4.53 -1.93
CA HIS A 228 14.92 4.35 -3.36
C HIS A 228 14.97 2.90 -3.79
N PHE A 229 14.51 2.67 -5.02
CA PHE A 229 14.66 1.38 -5.68
C PHE A 229 14.93 1.56 -7.17
N ARG A 230 15.53 0.52 -7.77
CA ARG A 230 15.79 0.49 -9.21
C ARG A 230 15.62 -0.91 -9.76
N TRP A 231 14.90 -1.00 -10.87
CA TRP A 231 14.88 -2.20 -11.70
C TRP A 231 16.05 -2.20 -12.66
N ARG A 232 16.77 -3.32 -12.71
CA ARG A 232 17.89 -3.56 -13.61
C ARG A 232 17.60 -4.76 -14.50
N ASN A 233 18.22 -4.76 -15.67
CA ASN A 233 18.24 -5.93 -16.54
C ASN A 233 19.19 -6.97 -15.95
N ASP A 234 18.91 -8.25 -16.19
CA ASP A 234 19.83 -9.35 -15.86
C ASP A 234 20.78 -9.57 -17.05
N ASP A 235 21.69 -8.61 -17.30
CA ASP A 235 22.53 -8.53 -18.51
C ASP A 235 24.01 -8.16 -18.25
N GLY A 236 24.46 -8.26 -16.99
CA GLY A 236 25.81 -7.89 -16.61
C GLY A 236 26.06 -8.04 -15.12
N ASN A 237 27.31 -7.86 -14.70
CA ASN A 237 27.68 -7.89 -13.28
C ASN A 237 27.16 -6.64 -12.52
N GLU A 238 27.60 -6.46 -11.27
CA GLU A 238 27.23 -5.33 -10.40
C GLU A 238 27.38 -3.95 -11.07
N SER A 239 28.48 -3.73 -11.79
CA SER A 239 28.81 -2.43 -12.37
C SER A 239 28.33 -2.25 -13.82
N ALA A 240 28.26 -3.32 -14.60
CA ALA A 240 27.98 -3.25 -16.04
C ALA A 240 26.49 -3.40 -16.39
N ALA A 241 25.66 -3.88 -15.46
CA ALA A 241 24.26 -4.15 -15.76
C ALA A 241 23.45 -2.89 -16.03
N THR A 242 22.62 -2.95 -17.06
CA THR A 242 21.84 -1.79 -17.51
C THR A 242 20.58 -1.58 -16.66
N PHE A 243 20.12 -0.33 -16.58
CA PHE A 243 18.88 0.02 -15.90
C PHE A 243 17.68 -0.29 -16.79
N ALA A 244 16.67 -0.97 -16.23
CA ALA A 244 15.48 -1.33 -16.99
C ALA A 244 14.44 -0.20 -17.04
N VAL A 245 14.37 0.60 -15.97
CA VAL A 245 13.53 1.80 -15.83
C VAL A 245 14.29 2.88 -15.07
N SER A 246 13.75 4.11 -15.00
CA SER A 246 14.29 5.18 -14.15
C SER A 246 14.28 4.79 -12.67
N GLU A 247 15.01 5.54 -11.84
CA GLU A 247 14.97 5.38 -10.38
C GLU A 247 13.55 5.61 -9.90
N ASP A 248 13.14 4.79 -8.93
CA ASP A 248 11.79 4.77 -8.38
C ASP A 248 10.66 4.58 -9.41
N GLY A 249 11.02 4.11 -10.61
CA GLY A 249 10.08 3.88 -11.71
C GLY A 249 9.39 2.53 -11.61
N ASP A 250 8.07 2.53 -11.83
CA ASP A 250 7.29 1.31 -11.94
C ASP A 250 7.71 0.52 -13.20
N TYR A 251 7.94 -0.79 -13.07
CA TYR A 251 8.19 -1.65 -14.23
C TYR A 251 6.86 -2.21 -14.76
N LEU A 252 6.39 -1.65 -15.87
CA LEU A 252 5.16 -2.11 -16.51
C LEU A 252 5.40 -3.28 -17.48
N ASN A 253 4.46 -4.23 -17.48
CA ASN A 253 4.37 -5.34 -18.43
C ASN A 253 5.60 -6.26 -18.46
N ILE A 254 6.09 -6.67 -17.27
CA ILE A 254 7.14 -7.69 -17.18
C ILE A 254 6.59 -9.02 -17.73
N PRO A 255 7.20 -9.62 -18.77
CA PRO A 255 6.82 -10.93 -19.24
C PRO A 255 7.15 -12.00 -18.18
N SER A 256 6.28 -12.98 -17.99
CA SER A 256 6.55 -14.11 -17.09
C SER A 256 7.84 -14.83 -17.49
N GLN A 257 8.53 -15.39 -16.48
CA GLN A 257 9.80 -16.11 -16.61
C GLN A 257 10.98 -15.26 -17.13
N THR A 258 10.79 -13.95 -17.28
CA THR A 258 11.89 -13.02 -17.58
C THR A 258 12.59 -12.63 -16.29
N LYS A 259 13.91 -12.86 -16.22
CA LYS A 259 14.73 -12.44 -15.09
C LYS A 259 14.95 -10.94 -15.11
N LYS A 260 14.75 -10.32 -13.94
CA LYS A 260 15.09 -8.94 -13.65
C LYS A 260 15.80 -8.88 -12.32
N ARG A 261 16.49 -7.78 -12.08
CA ARG A 261 17.08 -7.51 -10.77
C ARG A 261 16.40 -6.31 -10.15
N LEU A 262 16.06 -6.44 -8.89
CA LEU A 262 15.45 -5.38 -8.11
C LEU A 262 16.40 -4.98 -6.99
N ARG A 263 16.85 -3.73 -7.05
CA ARG A 263 17.74 -3.14 -6.06
C ARG A 263 16.97 -2.19 -5.17
N PHE A 264 17.22 -2.25 -3.87
CA PHE A 264 16.71 -1.31 -2.88
C PHE A 264 17.87 -0.60 -2.21
N LEU A 265 17.72 0.70 -1.99
CA LEU A 265 18.54 1.47 -1.07
C LEU A 265 17.83 1.54 0.28
N ILE A 266 18.58 1.24 1.34
CA ILE A 266 18.14 1.33 2.72
C ILE A 266 19.09 2.24 3.46
N SER A 267 18.59 3.36 3.98
CA SER A 267 19.34 4.28 4.83
C SER A 267 18.99 4.05 6.29
N ASN A 268 19.99 4.08 7.18
CA ASN A 268 19.72 4.18 8.61
C ASN A 268 19.60 5.66 9.00
N GLU A 269 18.37 6.12 9.14
CA GLU A 269 18.02 7.47 9.62
C GLU A 269 17.92 7.53 11.15
N GLY A 270 18.07 6.37 11.81
CA GLY A 270 18.13 6.25 13.25
C GLY A 270 19.56 6.15 13.76
N TRP A 271 19.72 5.52 14.91
CA TRP A 271 21.02 5.35 15.57
C TRP A 271 21.55 3.93 15.45
N THR A 272 22.80 3.73 15.87
CA THR A 272 23.54 2.49 15.63
C THR A 272 23.24 1.37 16.63
N ARG A 273 22.42 1.61 17.66
CA ARG A 273 22.27 0.69 18.78
C ARG A 273 21.13 -0.30 18.50
N GLY A 274 21.51 -1.43 17.94
CA GLY A 274 20.62 -2.56 17.67
C GLY A 274 21.39 -3.74 17.07
N ASN A 275 20.68 -4.81 16.76
CA ASN A 275 21.25 -5.90 15.97
C ASN A 275 21.32 -5.47 14.50
N ALA A 276 22.37 -5.90 13.81
CA ALA A 276 22.51 -5.70 12.38
C ALA A 276 21.33 -6.34 11.62
N PRO A 277 20.61 -5.59 10.77
CA PRO A 277 19.42 -6.06 10.06
C PRO A 277 19.78 -7.11 9.03
N GLN A 278 18.81 -7.96 8.75
CA GLN A 278 18.84 -8.91 7.63
C GLN A 278 17.66 -8.59 6.73
N PHE A 279 17.91 -8.14 5.50
CA PHE A 279 16.84 -7.68 4.63
C PHE A 279 16.22 -8.86 3.88
N THR A 280 14.92 -9.10 4.08
CA THR A 280 14.13 -10.12 3.39
C THR A 280 13.24 -9.47 2.34
N LEU A 281 13.30 -9.96 1.09
CA LEU A 281 12.41 -9.49 0.03
C LEU A 281 10.99 -10.03 0.22
N GLU A 282 10.01 -9.15 0.21
CA GLU A 282 8.59 -9.47 0.27
C GLU A 282 7.83 -8.89 -0.93
N VAL A 283 6.72 -9.54 -1.28
CA VAL A 283 5.83 -9.15 -2.37
C VAL A 283 4.36 -9.20 -1.93
N ALA A 284 3.55 -8.29 -2.45
CA ALA A 284 2.10 -8.31 -2.35
C ALA A 284 1.49 -8.11 -3.74
N GLN A 285 0.47 -8.89 -4.10
CA GLN A 285 -0.35 -8.62 -5.27
C GLN A 285 -1.40 -7.56 -4.90
N THR A 286 -1.14 -6.30 -5.22
CA THR A 286 -2.01 -5.17 -4.89
C THR A 286 -1.75 -4.01 -5.84
N ALA A 287 -2.77 -3.20 -6.09
CA ALA A 287 -2.62 -1.91 -6.77
C ALA A 287 -2.11 -0.81 -5.82
N THR A 288 -2.47 -0.90 -4.53
CA THR A 288 -2.11 0.06 -3.48
C THR A 288 -1.11 -0.59 -2.54
N CYS A 289 0.17 -0.21 -2.65
CA CYS A 289 1.26 -0.87 -1.93
C CYS A 289 1.20 -0.71 -0.41
N SER A 290 0.77 0.46 0.09
CA SER A 290 0.71 0.76 1.52
C SER A 290 -0.25 -0.12 2.33
N SER A 291 -1.22 -0.76 1.66
CA SER A 291 -2.21 -1.65 2.29
C SER A 291 -2.12 -3.10 1.80
N GLY A 292 -1.01 -3.47 1.14
CA GLY A 292 -0.82 -4.82 0.63
C GLY A 292 -0.63 -5.86 1.73
N THR A 293 -1.12 -7.08 1.50
CA THR A 293 -0.76 -8.26 2.31
C THR A 293 0.52 -8.85 1.75
N TYR A 294 1.65 -8.56 2.40
CA TYR A 294 2.97 -8.99 1.96
C TYR A 294 3.33 -10.38 2.48
N SER A 295 4.05 -11.14 1.66
CA SER A 295 4.71 -12.38 2.03
C SER A 295 6.10 -12.44 1.43
N ALA A 296 7.00 -13.23 2.03
CA ALA A 296 8.35 -13.40 1.51
C ALA A 296 8.33 -13.97 0.08
N VAL A 297 9.15 -13.40 -0.80
CA VAL A 297 9.34 -13.95 -2.15
C VAL A 297 10.01 -15.32 -2.01
N PRO A 298 9.42 -16.42 -2.48
CA PRO A 298 9.98 -17.75 -2.30
C PRO A 298 11.25 -17.95 -3.14
N THR A 299 12.06 -18.93 -2.75
CA THR A 299 13.30 -19.35 -3.45
C THR A 299 13.06 -20.53 -4.40
N VAL A 300 11.83 -21.02 -4.45
CA VAL A 300 11.31 -22.02 -5.38
C VAL A 300 10.05 -21.46 -6.05
N PRO A 301 9.71 -21.85 -7.30
CA PRO A 301 8.67 -21.18 -8.09
C PRO A 301 7.23 -21.58 -7.67
N THR A 302 6.93 -21.52 -6.38
CA THR A 302 5.60 -21.82 -5.79
C THR A 302 4.71 -20.60 -5.70
N GLY A 303 5.29 -19.39 -5.56
CA GLY A 303 4.55 -18.12 -5.55
C GLY A 303 4.43 -17.49 -6.93
N HIS A 304 3.83 -16.29 -7.00
CA HIS A 304 3.73 -15.49 -8.23
C HIS A 304 5.10 -14.91 -8.65
N TRP A 305 6.01 -14.75 -7.69
CA TRP A 305 7.37 -14.29 -7.90
C TRP A 305 8.32 -15.28 -7.24
N VAL A 306 9.55 -15.35 -7.73
CA VAL A 306 10.59 -16.23 -7.20
C VAL A 306 11.94 -15.52 -7.27
N VAL A 307 12.79 -15.72 -6.25
CA VAL A 307 14.22 -15.41 -6.35
C VAL A 307 14.89 -16.48 -7.21
N THR A 308 15.61 -16.07 -8.24
CA THR A 308 16.14 -16.96 -9.27
C THR A 308 17.63 -16.74 -9.51
N SER A 309 18.35 -17.81 -9.82
CA SER A 309 19.78 -17.75 -10.09
C SER A 309 20.08 -17.02 -11.40
N THR A 310 21.22 -16.34 -11.44
CA THR A 310 21.74 -15.68 -12.64
C THR A 310 23.17 -16.14 -12.89
N THR A 311 23.61 -16.09 -14.14
CA THR A 311 25.00 -16.38 -14.53
C THR A 311 25.92 -15.20 -14.31
N TYR A 312 25.38 -14.00 -14.08
CA TYR A 312 26.17 -12.76 -13.97
C TYR A 312 26.66 -12.46 -12.55
N LEU A 313 26.04 -13.06 -11.53
CA LEU A 313 26.32 -12.80 -10.12
C LEU A 313 26.27 -14.11 -9.31
N SER A 314 27.10 -14.18 -8.28
CA SER A 314 27.00 -15.22 -7.24
C SER A 314 26.14 -14.75 -6.07
N ASP A 315 25.38 -15.68 -5.47
CA ASP A 315 24.60 -15.38 -4.26
C ASP A 315 25.49 -14.88 -3.11
N ALA A 316 24.95 -13.95 -2.32
CA ALA A 316 25.58 -13.28 -1.19
C ALA A 316 26.84 -12.45 -1.52
N SER A 317 27.13 -12.20 -2.80
CA SER A 317 28.21 -11.28 -3.20
C SER A 317 27.92 -9.86 -2.72
N ALA A 318 28.96 -9.11 -2.40
CA ALA A 318 28.83 -7.71 -1.98
C ALA A 318 28.25 -6.84 -3.11
N THR A 319 27.29 -5.98 -2.77
CA THR A 319 26.85 -4.91 -3.67
C THR A 319 27.88 -3.78 -3.72
N THR A 320 27.87 -3.02 -4.80
CA THR A 320 28.66 -1.79 -4.96
C THR A 320 27.75 -0.59 -5.06
N ASN A 321 28.19 0.58 -4.57
CA ASN A 321 27.51 1.84 -4.88
C ASN A 321 27.80 2.17 -6.35
N VAL A 322 26.78 1.95 -7.19
CA VAL A 322 26.91 2.13 -8.63
C VAL A 322 26.67 3.60 -8.95
N SER A 323 27.68 4.27 -9.51
CA SER A 323 27.56 5.67 -9.97
C SER A 323 26.37 5.84 -10.92
N GLY A 324 25.44 6.74 -10.57
CA GLY A 324 24.21 6.96 -11.33
C GLY A 324 23.15 5.84 -11.19
N GLY A 325 23.31 4.97 -10.18
CA GLY A 325 22.37 3.91 -9.81
C GLY A 325 21.19 4.43 -9.00
N LEU A 326 21.34 4.44 -7.68
CA LEU A 326 20.39 5.02 -6.74
C LEU A 326 20.99 6.30 -6.13
N THR A 327 20.12 7.21 -5.72
CA THR A 327 20.50 8.45 -5.05
C THR A 327 20.90 8.15 -3.61
N ASP A 328 22.12 8.55 -3.23
CA ASP A 328 22.68 8.32 -1.91
C ASP A 328 21.99 9.20 -0.85
N GLU A 329 21.21 8.58 0.04
CA GLU A 329 20.46 9.30 1.09
C GLU A 329 21.27 9.55 2.36
N ASN A 330 22.47 8.94 2.47
CA ASN A 330 23.33 9.12 3.63
C ASN A 330 24.81 9.18 3.22
N ALA A 331 25.68 9.53 4.16
CA ALA A 331 27.06 9.93 3.83
C ALA A 331 27.98 8.77 3.43
N THR A 332 27.75 7.56 3.94
CA THR A 332 28.71 6.46 3.79
C THR A 332 28.03 5.16 3.36
N PHE A 333 28.38 4.66 2.18
CA PHE A 333 27.92 3.37 1.69
C PHE A 333 28.54 2.21 2.47
N VAL A 334 27.70 1.26 2.88
CA VAL A 334 28.09 -0.07 3.36
C VAL A 334 27.60 -1.10 2.35
N ALA A 335 28.52 -1.95 1.89
CA ALA A 335 28.15 -3.02 0.98
C ALA A 335 27.10 -3.95 1.60
N GLY A 336 25.99 -4.12 0.90
CA GLY A 336 24.95 -5.08 1.23
C GLY A 336 25.24 -6.41 0.57
N GLN A 337 24.19 -7.09 0.12
CA GLN A 337 24.32 -8.37 -0.57
C GLN A 337 23.42 -8.47 -1.79
N VAL A 338 23.97 -9.11 -2.82
CA VAL A 338 23.23 -9.65 -3.95
C VAL A 338 22.65 -10.99 -3.55
N LYS A 339 21.39 -11.23 -3.89
CA LYS A 339 20.66 -12.46 -3.61
C LYS A 339 20.15 -13.08 -4.91
N THR A 340 20.60 -14.30 -5.20
CA THR A 340 20.27 -15.06 -6.43
C THR A 340 19.75 -16.46 -6.12
N THR A 341 19.87 -16.95 -4.88
CA THR A 341 19.31 -18.24 -4.44
C THR A 341 18.63 -18.16 -3.08
N GLY A 342 18.97 -17.18 -2.24
CA GLY A 342 18.26 -16.86 -0.99
C GLY A 342 17.39 -15.61 -1.13
N ASN A 343 16.39 -15.44 -0.27
CA ASN A 343 15.52 -14.24 -0.25
C ASN A 343 15.80 -13.30 0.94
N THR A 344 16.77 -13.64 1.79
CA THR A 344 17.20 -12.86 2.95
C THR A 344 18.71 -12.66 2.93
N THR A 345 19.18 -11.46 3.27
CA THR A 345 20.61 -11.17 3.42
C THR A 345 21.18 -11.73 4.73
N GLY A 346 22.51 -11.82 4.79
CA GLY A 346 23.23 -11.83 6.06
C GLY A 346 23.03 -10.52 6.83
N ALA A 347 23.51 -10.48 8.06
CA ALA A 347 23.42 -9.30 8.91
C ALA A 347 24.33 -8.17 8.39
N ILE A 348 23.77 -7.00 8.11
CA ILE A 348 24.50 -5.83 7.59
C ILE A 348 24.57 -4.77 8.68
N THR A 349 25.77 -4.38 9.12
CA THR A 349 25.92 -3.38 10.19
C THR A 349 25.84 -1.97 9.59
N LEU A 350 24.83 -1.20 9.98
CA LEU A 350 24.63 0.18 9.53
C LEU A 350 24.76 1.15 10.71
N SER A 351 25.73 2.06 10.64
CA SER A 351 25.75 3.22 11.53
C SER A 351 24.68 4.25 11.15
N SER A 352 24.51 5.32 11.94
CA SER A 352 23.54 6.40 11.70
C SER A 352 23.89 7.26 10.49
N SER A 353 25.09 7.07 9.93
CA SER A 353 25.56 7.74 8.72
C SER A 353 25.69 6.79 7.53
N ASN A 354 25.17 5.56 7.69
CA ASN A 354 25.28 4.54 6.67
C ASN A 354 23.97 4.29 5.94
N PHE A 355 24.12 4.10 4.64
CA PHE A 355 23.13 3.46 3.80
C PHE A 355 23.75 2.22 3.14
N THR A 356 22.90 1.33 2.66
CA THR A 356 23.30 0.12 1.95
C THR A 356 22.35 -0.12 0.79
N GLU A 357 22.81 -0.96 -0.13
CA GLU A 357 21.98 -1.44 -1.23
C GLU A 357 21.95 -2.96 -1.20
N VAL A 358 20.76 -3.53 -1.34
CA VAL A 358 20.56 -4.97 -1.51
C VAL A 358 19.90 -5.22 -2.86
N GLU A 359 20.34 -6.25 -3.57
CA GLU A 359 19.87 -6.56 -4.91
C GLU A 359 19.38 -8.00 -4.98
N PHE A 360 18.20 -8.21 -5.55
CA PHE A 360 17.59 -9.53 -5.70
C PHE A 360 17.37 -9.84 -7.17
N SER A 361 17.86 -10.98 -7.64
CA SER A 361 17.51 -11.54 -8.95
C SER A 361 16.17 -12.27 -8.85
N ILE A 362 15.15 -11.78 -9.56
CA ILE A 362 13.77 -12.25 -9.47
C ILE A 362 13.14 -12.46 -10.84
N ALA A 363 12.12 -13.30 -10.88
CA ALA A 363 11.25 -13.46 -12.04
C ALA A 363 9.79 -13.67 -11.61
N ALA A 364 8.85 -13.16 -12.42
CA ALA A 364 7.46 -13.58 -12.32
C ALA A 364 7.36 -15.05 -12.77
N THR A 365 6.64 -15.88 -12.02
CA THR A 365 6.45 -17.29 -12.35
C THR A 365 5.26 -17.49 -13.28
N ALA A 366 5.02 -18.73 -13.71
CA ALA A 366 3.78 -19.10 -14.41
C ALA A 366 2.52 -18.92 -13.55
N ASN A 367 2.66 -18.84 -12.21
CA ASN A 367 1.54 -18.62 -11.30
C ASN A 367 1.14 -17.14 -11.18
N ALA A 368 1.96 -16.23 -11.71
CA ALA A 368 1.67 -14.81 -11.64
C ALA A 368 0.42 -14.48 -12.46
N THR A 369 -0.56 -13.80 -11.84
CA THR A 369 -1.77 -13.35 -12.52
C THR A 369 -1.42 -12.36 -13.64
N PRO A 370 -1.76 -12.63 -14.91
CA PRO A 370 -1.50 -11.72 -16.02
C PRO A 370 -2.20 -10.38 -15.83
N GLY A 371 -1.52 -9.28 -16.13
CA GLY A 371 -2.04 -7.91 -16.00
C GLY A 371 -2.13 -7.40 -14.56
N ALA A 372 -1.84 -8.23 -13.55
CA ALA A 372 -1.91 -7.81 -12.15
C ALA A 372 -0.72 -6.94 -11.75
N SER A 373 -0.97 -6.07 -10.77
CA SER A 373 0.05 -5.23 -10.12
C SER A 373 0.62 -5.92 -8.88
N TYR A 374 1.92 -5.76 -8.69
CA TYR A 374 2.68 -6.28 -7.57
C TYR A 374 3.51 -5.16 -6.96
N CYS A 375 3.57 -5.15 -5.63
CA CYS A 375 4.41 -4.26 -4.87
C CYS A 375 5.45 -5.08 -4.10
N PHE A 376 6.68 -4.60 -4.06
CA PHE A 376 7.79 -5.21 -3.34
C PHE A 376 8.31 -4.28 -2.26
N ARG A 377 8.81 -4.88 -1.20
CA ARG A 377 9.50 -4.20 -0.11
C ARG A 377 10.55 -5.13 0.48
N VAL A 378 11.43 -4.58 1.31
CA VAL A 378 12.31 -5.38 2.17
C VAL A 378 11.87 -5.24 3.63
N THR A 379 12.01 -6.30 4.43
CA THR A 379 11.76 -6.29 5.88
C THR A 379 13.03 -6.69 6.64
N ASN A 380 13.09 -6.42 7.94
CA ASN A 380 14.15 -6.96 8.80
C ASN A 380 13.77 -8.39 9.23
N ASN A 381 14.16 -9.38 8.41
CA ASN A 381 13.90 -10.80 8.62
C ASN A 381 12.40 -11.10 8.86
N GLY A 382 11.52 -10.52 8.03
CA GLY A 382 10.07 -10.64 8.16
C GLY A 382 9.42 -9.66 9.15
N SER A 383 10.21 -8.86 9.89
CA SER A 383 9.69 -7.83 10.79
C SER A 383 9.69 -6.46 10.12
N THR A 384 8.60 -5.72 10.29
CA THR A 384 8.48 -4.31 9.89
C THR A 384 8.84 -3.34 11.02
N THR A 385 9.26 -3.85 12.18
CA THR A 385 9.69 -3.00 13.30
C THR A 385 10.88 -2.14 12.86
N ASN A 386 10.77 -0.84 13.07
CA ASN A 386 11.76 0.16 12.65
C ASN A 386 12.05 0.18 11.14
N MET A 387 11.13 -0.32 10.31
CA MET A 387 11.17 -0.14 8.86
C MET A 387 10.19 0.98 8.49
N ASN A 388 10.66 1.96 7.73
CA ASN A 388 9.83 3.02 7.16
C ASN A 388 9.82 2.88 5.64
N TYR A 389 8.62 2.91 5.04
CA TYR A 389 8.42 2.73 3.61
C TYR A 389 7.88 4.03 3.01
N THR A 390 8.78 4.85 2.46
CA THR A 390 8.38 6.07 1.75
C THR A 390 8.07 5.77 0.29
N ARG A 391 8.65 4.69 -0.27
CA ARG A 391 8.39 4.18 -1.62
C ARG A 391 8.28 2.65 -1.64
N TYR A 392 7.64 2.15 -2.69
CA TYR A 392 7.53 0.73 -2.96
C TYR A 392 7.94 0.46 -4.40
N ALA A 393 8.75 -0.57 -4.61
CA ALA A 393 9.01 -1.05 -5.95
C ALA A 393 7.74 -1.69 -6.52
N ARG A 394 7.32 -1.25 -7.70
CA ARG A 394 6.10 -1.78 -8.35
C ARG A 394 6.43 -2.43 -9.67
N ALA A 395 5.70 -3.50 -9.96
CA ALA A 395 5.68 -4.10 -11.28
C ALA A 395 4.25 -4.46 -11.70
N THR A 396 3.98 -4.42 -13.00
CA THR A 396 2.84 -5.15 -13.57
C THR A 396 3.34 -6.33 -14.39
N VAL A 397 2.71 -7.48 -14.21
CA VAL A 397 2.97 -8.63 -15.08
C VAL A 397 2.24 -8.37 -16.39
N GLN A 398 2.91 -8.64 -17.52
CA GLN A 398 2.35 -8.45 -18.84
C GLN A 398 0.94 -9.09 -18.90
N ALA A 399 -0.04 -8.31 -19.35
CA ALA A 399 -1.37 -8.86 -19.61
C ALA A 399 -1.24 -9.99 -20.63
N GLY A 400 -1.88 -11.12 -20.35
CA GLY A 400 -1.96 -12.20 -21.31
C GLY A 400 -2.65 -11.70 -22.58
N LEU A 401 -2.28 -12.24 -23.73
CA LEU A 401 -3.01 -11.96 -24.96
C LEU A 401 -4.47 -12.44 -24.81
N PRO A 402 -5.45 -11.82 -25.50
CA PRO A 402 -6.82 -12.36 -25.53
C PRO A 402 -6.78 -13.85 -25.90
N ALA A 403 -7.60 -14.68 -25.23
CA ALA A 403 -7.63 -16.12 -25.50
C ALA A 403 -7.90 -16.40 -26.98
N THR A 404 -8.80 -15.62 -27.59
CA THR A 404 -9.11 -15.67 -29.03
C THR A 404 -9.32 -14.28 -29.63
N GLY A 405 -9.12 -14.18 -30.94
CA GLY A 405 -9.56 -13.08 -31.80
C GLY A 405 -10.11 -13.63 -33.11
N GLU A 406 -11.16 -13.01 -33.64
CA GLU A 406 -11.83 -13.47 -34.87
C GLU A 406 -11.80 -12.41 -35.97
N LEU A 407 -11.62 -12.85 -37.21
CA LEU A 407 -11.73 -12.02 -38.40
C LEU A 407 -12.53 -12.76 -39.47
N THR A 408 -13.35 -12.02 -40.22
CA THR A 408 -14.10 -12.55 -41.36
C THR A 408 -13.52 -11.98 -42.66
N SER A 409 -13.27 -12.84 -43.63
CA SER A 409 -12.72 -12.45 -44.93
C SER A 409 -13.71 -11.65 -45.78
N ILE A 410 -13.20 -11.04 -46.85
CA ILE A 410 -14.03 -10.61 -47.98
C ILE A 410 -14.68 -11.81 -48.70
N VAL A 411 -15.53 -11.53 -49.68
CA VAL A 411 -16.05 -12.53 -50.62
C VAL A 411 -15.00 -12.80 -51.70
N PHE A 412 -14.74 -14.07 -51.96
CA PHE A 412 -13.89 -14.53 -53.05
C PHE A 412 -14.74 -15.26 -54.09
N ASP A 413 -14.43 -15.05 -55.38
CA ASP A 413 -15.05 -15.73 -56.52
C ASP A 413 -14.06 -16.74 -57.11
N THR A 414 -14.47 -18.00 -57.19
CA THR A 414 -13.67 -19.06 -57.81
C THR A 414 -13.62 -18.98 -59.34
N GLN A 415 -14.51 -18.19 -59.94
CA GLN A 415 -14.75 -18.09 -61.39
C GLN A 415 -15.22 -19.39 -62.06
N VAL A 416 -15.57 -20.41 -61.28
CA VAL A 416 -16.19 -21.64 -61.80
C VAL A 416 -17.69 -21.39 -61.93
N ALA A 417 -18.16 -21.24 -63.17
CA ALA A 417 -19.55 -20.84 -63.47
C ALA A 417 -20.60 -21.77 -62.84
N ASP A 418 -20.34 -23.08 -62.88
CA ASP A 418 -21.23 -24.11 -62.34
C ASP A 418 -20.99 -24.39 -60.84
N GLY A 419 -20.03 -23.68 -60.23
CA GLY A 419 -19.63 -23.83 -58.84
C GLY A 419 -18.44 -24.77 -58.64
N ALA A 420 -17.74 -24.63 -57.51
CA ALA A 420 -16.57 -25.43 -57.16
C ALA A 420 -16.86 -26.32 -55.94
N THR A 421 -15.98 -27.31 -55.73
CA THR A 421 -15.90 -28.10 -54.50
C THR A 421 -14.63 -27.72 -53.74
N PHE A 422 -14.79 -27.33 -52.47
CA PHE A 422 -13.67 -26.85 -51.65
C PHE A 422 -13.00 -28.00 -50.89
N ASN A 423 -11.70 -28.21 -51.11
CA ASN A 423 -10.97 -29.39 -50.66
C ASN A 423 -10.27 -29.18 -49.32
N SER A 424 -9.51 -28.08 -49.21
CA SER A 424 -8.71 -27.80 -48.02
C SER A 424 -8.49 -26.31 -47.79
N ILE A 425 -8.20 -25.95 -46.54
CA ILE A 425 -7.75 -24.63 -46.13
C ILE A 425 -6.40 -24.75 -45.41
N MET A 426 -5.50 -23.81 -45.67
CA MET A 426 -4.16 -23.73 -45.10
C MET A 426 -3.88 -22.28 -44.75
N TRP A 427 -3.00 -22.06 -43.78
CA TRP A 427 -2.45 -20.74 -43.48
C TRP A 427 -0.93 -20.76 -43.45
N LYS A 428 -0.29 -19.62 -43.68
CA LYS A 428 1.16 -19.42 -43.51
C LYS A 428 1.42 -18.34 -42.46
N GLY A 429 2.57 -18.44 -41.82
CA GLY A 429 3.08 -17.47 -40.85
C GLY A 429 3.75 -18.15 -39.67
N THR A 430 3.66 -17.54 -38.49
CA THR A 430 4.29 -18.06 -37.26
C THR A 430 3.25 -18.58 -36.28
N GLU A 431 3.51 -19.72 -35.64
CA GLU A 431 2.57 -20.38 -34.72
C GLU A 431 2.44 -19.73 -33.34
N GLY A 432 3.50 -19.10 -32.82
CA GLY A 432 3.50 -18.59 -31.44
C GLY A 432 3.24 -19.69 -30.41
N SER A 433 2.51 -19.39 -29.34
CA SER A 433 2.07 -20.37 -28.33
C SER A 433 0.67 -20.93 -28.60
N GLY A 434 0.09 -20.57 -29.74
CA GLY A 434 -1.34 -20.70 -30.00
C GLY A 434 -1.68 -21.63 -31.15
N ARG A 435 -2.88 -21.46 -31.71
CA ARG A 435 -3.31 -22.14 -32.94
C ARG A 435 -4.31 -21.32 -33.74
N VAL A 436 -4.53 -21.74 -34.98
CA VAL A 436 -5.48 -21.12 -35.91
C VAL A 436 -6.60 -22.10 -36.22
N LYS A 437 -7.83 -21.58 -36.31
CA LYS A 437 -9.03 -22.35 -36.66
C LYS A 437 -9.84 -21.61 -37.72
N PHE A 438 -10.58 -22.36 -38.53
CA PHE A 438 -11.40 -21.81 -39.61
C PHE A 438 -12.86 -22.26 -39.57
N GLN A 439 -13.76 -21.38 -40.01
CA GLN A 439 -15.06 -21.76 -40.57
C GLN A 439 -15.11 -21.31 -42.02
N LEU A 440 -15.82 -22.07 -42.86
CA LEU A 440 -16.02 -21.73 -44.27
C LEU A 440 -17.51 -21.48 -44.54
N ALA A 441 -17.80 -20.50 -45.38
CA ALA A 441 -19.13 -20.23 -45.91
C ALA A 441 -19.05 -20.14 -47.42
N THR A 442 -19.98 -20.77 -48.14
CA THR A 442 -19.98 -20.83 -49.60
C THR A 442 -21.38 -20.58 -50.15
N ALA A 443 -21.47 -19.95 -51.32
CA ALA A 443 -22.74 -19.59 -51.95
C ALA A 443 -22.62 -19.49 -53.49
N ASN A 444 -23.76 -19.57 -54.19
CA ASN A 444 -23.86 -19.31 -55.63
C ASN A 444 -24.21 -17.86 -55.98
N SER A 445 -24.25 -16.98 -54.96
CA SER A 445 -24.43 -15.54 -55.12
C SER A 445 -23.38 -14.80 -54.28
N GLU A 446 -22.83 -13.72 -54.84
CA GLU A 446 -21.89 -12.83 -54.14
C GLU A 446 -22.51 -12.18 -52.90
N ALA A 447 -23.85 -12.11 -52.81
CA ALA A 447 -24.55 -11.62 -51.64
C ALA A 447 -24.74 -12.66 -50.52
N GLY A 448 -24.43 -13.94 -50.78
CA GLY A 448 -24.69 -15.06 -49.86
C GLY A 448 -25.96 -15.84 -50.22
N PRO A 449 -26.54 -16.62 -49.28
CA PRO A 449 -26.35 -16.58 -47.83
C PRO A 449 -24.97 -17.06 -47.34
N TRP A 450 -24.47 -16.48 -46.25
CA TRP A 450 -23.18 -16.82 -45.66
C TRP A 450 -23.33 -17.62 -44.38
N ASN A 451 -23.46 -18.94 -44.52
CA ASN A 451 -23.50 -19.87 -43.39
C ASN A 451 -22.09 -20.39 -43.10
N TYR A 452 -21.47 -19.92 -42.01
CA TYR A 452 -20.15 -20.36 -41.57
C TYR A 452 -20.25 -21.73 -40.90
N ILE A 453 -19.68 -22.74 -41.55
CA ILE A 453 -19.67 -24.13 -41.12
C ILE A 453 -18.23 -24.57 -40.85
N GLY A 454 -18.04 -25.29 -39.75
CA GLY A 454 -16.82 -26.03 -39.46
C GLY A 454 -17.15 -27.49 -39.10
N SER A 455 -16.14 -28.21 -38.61
CA SER A 455 -16.28 -29.59 -38.17
C SER A 455 -15.51 -29.87 -36.89
N ASP A 456 -16.00 -30.79 -36.05
CA ASP A 456 -15.24 -31.37 -34.93
C ASP A 456 -14.47 -32.64 -35.34
N GLY A 457 -14.42 -32.95 -36.64
CA GLY A 457 -13.86 -34.18 -37.20
C GLY A 457 -14.89 -35.26 -37.49
N THR A 458 -16.12 -35.15 -36.95
CA THR A 458 -17.20 -36.13 -37.15
C THR A 458 -18.49 -35.48 -37.64
N THR A 459 -18.84 -34.32 -37.08
CA THR A 459 -20.06 -33.59 -37.35
C THR A 459 -19.75 -32.23 -37.96
N CYS A 460 -20.74 -31.69 -38.68
CA CYS A 460 -20.65 -30.41 -39.37
C CYS A 460 -21.69 -29.44 -38.82
N GLY A 461 -21.29 -28.20 -38.59
CA GLY A 461 -22.19 -27.20 -38.01
C GLY A 461 -21.54 -25.85 -37.73
N SER A 462 -22.37 -24.87 -37.36
CA SER A 462 -21.96 -23.49 -37.10
C SER A 462 -21.28 -23.27 -35.74
N SER A 463 -21.36 -24.25 -34.83
CA SER A 463 -20.65 -24.26 -33.55
C SER A 463 -19.22 -24.81 -33.66
N PHE A 464 -18.86 -25.44 -34.77
CA PHE A 464 -17.59 -26.14 -34.95
C PHE A 464 -16.63 -25.36 -35.84
N TRP A 465 -15.36 -25.75 -35.79
CA TRP A 465 -14.26 -25.09 -36.50
C TRP A 465 -13.29 -26.13 -37.04
N TYR A 466 -12.86 -25.97 -38.28
CA TYR A 466 -11.73 -26.73 -38.82
C TYR A 466 -10.46 -26.34 -38.05
N ASP A 467 -10.01 -27.23 -37.18
CA ASP A 467 -8.77 -27.08 -36.41
C ASP A 467 -7.57 -27.41 -37.28
N THR A 468 -6.64 -26.48 -37.44
CA THR A 468 -5.47 -26.71 -38.29
C THR A 468 -4.40 -27.56 -37.63
N GLY A 469 -4.60 -27.96 -36.37
CA GLY A 469 -3.61 -28.63 -35.54
C GLY A 469 -2.43 -27.73 -35.18
N LEU A 470 -1.47 -28.33 -34.47
CA LEU A 470 -0.19 -27.71 -34.11
C LEU A 470 0.95 -28.35 -34.88
N SER A 471 2.06 -27.62 -35.08
CA SER A 471 3.26 -28.13 -35.78
C SER A 471 3.79 -29.43 -35.15
N GLY A 472 3.71 -29.57 -33.83
CA GLY A 472 4.14 -30.77 -33.11
C GLY A 472 3.25 -32.01 -33.32
N SER A 473 2.08 -31.85 -33.92
CA SER A 473 1.10 -32.92 -34.15
C SER A 473 0.76 -33.11 -35.64
N GLY A 474 1.62 -32.60 -36.54
CA GLY A 474 1.44 -32.73 -37.99
C GLY A 474 0.53 -31.67 -38.63
N GLY A 475 0.04 -30.71 -37.84
CA GLY A 475 -0.73 -29.55 -38.31
C GLY A 475 0.11 -28.26 -38.34
N GLY A 476 -0.54 -27.11 -38.17
CA GLY A 476 0.10 -25.81 -38.03
C GLY A 476 0.37 -25.09 -39.37
N PRO A 477 1.24 -24.05 -39.37
CA PRO A 477 1.51 -23.25 -40.55
C PRO A 477 2.04 -24.10 -41.72
N GLY A 478 1.50 -23.88 -42.91
CA GLY A 478 1.90 -24.57 -44.14
C GLY A 478 1.36 -26.01 -44.27
N LYS A 479 0.49 -26.46 -43.36
CA LYS A 479 -0.18 -27.78 -43.46
C LYS A 479 -1.63 -27.62 -43.90
N PRO A 480 -2.09 -28.36 -44.93
CA PRO A 480 -3.46 -28.25 -45.39
C PRO A 480 -4.39 -28.98 -44.41
N THR A 481 -5.49 -28.33 -44.07
CA THR A 481 -6.59 -28.89 -43.28
C THR A 481 -7.75 -29.22 -44.21
N GLU A 482 -8.20 -30.46 -44.19
CA GLU A 482 -9.32 -30.92 -45.02
C GLU A 482 -10.63 -30.23 -44.62
N ILE A 483 -11.41 -29.79 -45.60
CA ILE A 483 -12.76 -29.25 -45.40
C ILE A 483 -13.73 -30.43 -45.38
N LEU A 484 -13.81 -31.12 -44.24
CA LEU A 484 -14.59 -32.36 -44.08
C LEU A 484 -16.08 -32.20 -44.43
N CYS A 485 -16.64 -31.00 -44.28
CA CYS A 485 -18.04 -30.73 -44.57
C CYS A 485 -18.32 -30.39 -46.04
N ALA A 486 -17.33 -30.51 -46.92
CA ALA A 486 -17.44 -30.07 -48.30
C ALA A 486 -18.59 -30.73 -49.05
N LYS A 487 -18.77 -32.05 -48.88
CA LYS A 487 -19.82 -32.83 -49.54
C LYS A 487 -21.23 -32.30 -49.25
N ASP A 488 -21.48 -31.88 -48.01
CA ASP A 488 -22.82 -31.51 -47.57
C ASP A 488 -23.09 -30.01 -47.71
N TYR A 489 -22.05 -29.16 -47.62
CA TYR A 489 -22.22 -27.70 -47.52
C TYR A 489 -21.42 -26.87 -48.53
N HIS A 490 -20.32 -27.41 -49.08
CA HIS A 490 -19.35 -26.65 -49.88
C HIS A 490 -19.05 -27.31 -51.24
N THR A 491 -20.06 -27.92 -51.84
CA THR A 491 -20.02 -28.51 -53.19
C THR A 491 -20.94 -27.72 -54.11
N ASN A 492 -20.51 -27.52 -55.36
CA ASN A 492 -21.27 -26.81 -56.40
C ASN A 492 -21.61 -25.35 -55.98
N GLN A 493 -20.62 -24.67 -55.37
CA GLN A 493 -20.73 -23.29 -54.90
C GLN A 493 -19.62 -22.41 -55.51
N ARG A 494 -19.98 -21.26 -56.09
CA ARG A 494 -19.02 -20.40 -56.80
C ARG A 494 -18.23 -19.45 -55.89
N TYR A 495 -18.89 -18.86 -54.89
CA TYR A 495 -18.30 -17.84 -54.02
C TYR A 495 -18.02 -18.41 -52.64
N PHE A 496 -16.99 -17.90 -51.98
CA PHE A 496 -16.66 -18.29 -50.60
C PHE A 496 -16.22 -17.14 -49.72
N ARG A 497 -16.38 -17.34 -48.41
CA ARG A 497 -15.79 -16.55 -47.33
C ARG A 497 -15.27 -17.50 -46.27
N TYR A 498 -14.28 -17.08 -45.51
CA TYR A 498 -13.87 -17.78 -44.30
C TYR A 498 -13.94 -16.85 -43.10
N LYS A 499 -14.16 -17.46 -41.94
CA LYS A 499 -13.90 -16.84 -40.65
C LYS A 499 -12.67 -17.52 -40.06
N ILE A 500 -11.73 -16.73 -39.58
CA ILE A 500 -10.55 -17.21 -38.87
C ILE A 500 -10.70 -16.89 -37.39
N GLN A 501 -10.36 -17.85 -36.54
CA GLN A 501 -10.16 -17.66 -35.11
C GLN A 501 -8.69 -17.91 -34.78
N ILE A 502 -8.03 -16.89 -34.26
CA ILE A 502 -6.64 -16.94 -33.80
C ILE A 502 -6.67 -17.11 -32.29
N CYS A 503 -6.13 -18.21 -31.80
CA CYS A 503 -6.03 -18.50 -30.37
C CYS A 503 -4.63 -18.17 -29.88
N SER A 504 -4.47 -17.39 -28.80
CA SER A 504 -3.14 -17.10 -28.27
C SER A 504 -2.51 -18.28 -27.53
N ALA A 505 -3.33 -19.19 -27.00
CA ALA A 505 -2.92 -20.46 -26.42
C ALA A 505 -3.51 -21.65 -27.22
N SER A 506 -2.91 -22.84 -27.06
CA SER A 506 -3.32 -24.05 -27.79
C SER A 506 -4.73 -24.54 -27.47
N ASP A 507 -5.29 -24.15 -26.32
CA ASP A 507 -6.63 -24.56 -25.86
C ASP A 507 -7.75 -23.58 -26.26
N CYS A 508 -7.40 -22.44 -26.89
CA CYS A 508 -8.34 -21.38 -27.28
C CYS A 508 -9.22 -20.84 -26.13
N SER A 509 -8.80 -21.00 -24.88
CA SER A 509 -9.57 -20.58 -23.70
C SER A 509 -8.72 -19.90 -22.65
N SER A 510 -7.43 -20.24 -22.56
CA SER A 510 -6.45 -19.53 -21.76
C SER A 510 -5.75 -18.43 -22.58
N ALA A 511 -5.21 -17.44 -21.87
CA ALA A 511 -4.39 -16.40 -22.47
C ALA A 511 -2.97 -16.94 -22.73
N GLY A 512 -2.50 -16.84 -23.96
CA GLY A 512 -1.14 -17.22 -24.33
C GLY A 512 -0.11 -16.11 -24.15
N SER A 513 1.17 -16.50 -24.23
CA SER A 513 2.31 -15.57 -24.14
C SER A 513 2.71 -14.98 -25.50
N THR A 514 2.41 -15.66 -26.60
CA THR A 514 2.58 -15.16 -27.98
C THR A 514 1.42 -15.63 -28.86
N SER A 515 0.96 -14.81 -29.80
CA SER A 515 -0.14 -15.19 -30.70
C SER A 515 0.42 -15.75 -32.01
N PRO A 516 -0.30 -16.64 -32.71
CA PRO A 516 -0.05 -16.89 -34.11
C PRO A 516 -0.10 -15.58 -34.91
N ALA A 517 0.82 -15.44 -35.87
CA ALA A 517 0.77 -14.39 -36.89
C ALA A 517 0.47 -15.07 -38.22
N VAL A 518 -0.59 -14.63 -38.89
CA VAL A 518 -1.09 -15.22 -40.14
C VAL A 518 -0.79 -14.26 -41.28
N ASP A 519 0.11 -14.69 -42.17
CA ASP A 519 0.56 -13.91 -43.32
C ASP A 519 -0.32 -14.16 -44.54
N ASP A 520 -0.66 -15.43 -44.79
CA ASP A 520 -1.49 -15.86 -45.92
C ASP A 520 -2.50 -16.92 -45.50
N ILE A 521 -3.64 -16.94 -46.19
CA ILE A 521 -4.65 -17.99 -46.11
C ILE A 521 -4.90 -18.51 -47.53
N ILE A 522 -4.78 -19.83 -47.70
CA ILE A 522 -4.85 -20.52 -48.97
C ILE A 522 -6.01 -21.50 -48.90
N VAL A 523 -6.98 -21.35 -49.78
CA VAL A 523 -8.09 -22.29 -49.94
C VAL A 523 -7.90 -23.02 -51.26
N ASN A 524 -7.98 -24.35 -51.24
CA ASN A 524 -7.86 -25.19 -52.42
C ASN A 524 -9.24 -25.71 -52.84
N TRP A 525 -9.56 -25.67 -54.12
CA TRP A 525 -10.84 -26.13 -54.67
C TRP A 525 -10.65 -26.82 -56.03
N SER A 526 -11.66 -27.58 -56.44
CA SER A 526 -11.75 -28.25 -57.74
C SER A 526 -13.00 -27.79 -58.50
N PRO A 527 -12.94 -27.65 -59.84
CA PRO A 527 -14.12 -27.41 -60.68
C PRO A 527 -15.14 -28.55 -60.65
#